data_AF-A0A450TU77-F1
#
_entry.id   AF-A0A450TU77-F1
#
_cell.length_a   1.000
_cell.length_b   1.000
_cell.length_c   1.000
_cell.angle_alpha   90.00
_cell.angle_beta   90.00
_cell.angle_gamma   90.00
#
_symmetry.space_group_name_H-M   'P 1'
#
loop_
_entity.id
_entity.type
_entity.pdbx_description
1 polymer ?
#
loop_
_entity_poly.entity_id
_entity_poly.type
_entity_poly.pdbx_seq_one_letter_code
_entity_poly.pdbx_strand_id
1 'polypeptide(L)'
;MKKYLSIPLAAIGVLLLVGCGAIERKVLPQNSFANADSMERKDYVVLDRVEGTSAKTSILFGAIQIIEGDKLKILGISFFDDKYSYVSPPSGISGIFGGSTTEDRAYFKALSKIPDADEVISILYTKEKTGIPILFRKEKVRFTGKAVKIKTDEEIKSSTETKSRF
;
A
#
# COMPACT_ATOMS: atom_id res chain seq x y z
N MET A 1 -31.01 -54.88 1.56
CA MET A 1 -29.54 -54.70 1.63
C MET A 1 -29.23 -53.24 1.31
N LYS A 2 -29.00 -52.39 2.32
CA LYS A 2 -28.64 -50.97 2.15
C LYS A 2 -27.14 -50.84 2.43
N LYS A 3 -26.30 -50.74 1.40
CA LYS A 3 -24.89 -50.38 1.54
C LYS A 3 -24.80 -48.86 1.43
N TYR A 4 -24.63 -48.21 2.57
CA TYR A 4 -24.22 -46.82 2.65
C TYR A 4 -22.79 -46.72 2.11
N LEU A 5 -22.68 -46.25 0.86
CA LEU A 5 -21.44 -45.88 0.23
C LEU A 5 -21.03 -44.50 0.78
N SER A 6 -20.63 -44.51 2.05
CA SER A 6 -20.08 -43.37 2.75
C SER A 6 -18.56 -43.33 2.55
N ILE A 7 -18.08 -42.16 2.12
CA ILE A 7 -16.68 -41.65 2.16
C ILE A 7 -15.93 -41.81 0.80
N PRO A 8 -15.35 -40.72 0.23
CA PRO A 8 -14.75 -39.62 0.99
C PRO A 8 -15.20 -38.22 0.58
N LEU A 9 -16.15 -37.68 1.36
CA LEU A 9 -16.20 -36.24 1.66
C LEU A 9 -14.92 -35.76 2.39
N ALA A 10 -14.08 -36.69 2.85
CA ALA A 10 -12.78 -36.44 3.46
C ALA A 10 -11.69 -36.02 2.46
N ALA A 11 -11.86 -36.26 1.14
CA ALA A 11 -10.87 -35.87 0.13
C ALA A 11 -10.90 -34.37 -0.20
N ILE A 12 -12.00 -33.68 0.11
CA ILE A 12 -12.15 -32.23 -0.11
C ILE A 12 -11.61 -31.43 1.09
N GLY A 13 -11.53 -32.04 2.28
CA GLY A 13 -11.05 -31.36 3.49
C GLY A 13 -9.54 -31.10 3.54
N VAL A 14 -8.73 -31.87 2.81
CA VAL A 14 -7.25 -31.79 2.88
C VAL A 14 -6.67 -30.71 1.94
N LEU A 15 -7.42 -30.24 0.95
CA LEU A 15 -6.97 -29.18 0.03
C LEU A 15 -7.03 -27.76 0.64
N LEU A 16 -7.68 -27.59 1.80
CA LEU A 16 -7.73 -26.29 2.50
C LEU A 16 -6.50 -26.00 3.39
N LEU A 17 -5.56 -26.95 3.48
CA LEU A 17 -4.32 -26.78 4.25
C LEU A 17 -3.08 -26.46 3.38
N VAL A 18 -3.27 -26.22 2.07
CA VAL A 18 -2.16 -25.83 1.20
C VAL A 18 -1.77 -24.37 1.46
N GLY A 19 -0.87 -24.20 2.42
CA GLY A 19 0.19 -23.20 2.36
C GLY A 19 -0.27 -21.75 2.44
N CYS A 20 -0.74 -21.33 3.63
CA CYS A 20 -0.69 -19.92 4.02
C CYS A 20 0.78 -19.52 4.30
N GLY A 21 1.60 -19.49 3.24
CA GLY A 21 2.90 -18.83 3.30
C GLY A 21 2.66 -17.34 3.24
N ALA A 22 2.43 -16.69 4.39
CA ALA A 22 2.47 -15.24 4.48
C ALA A 22 3.94 -14.83 4.33
N ILE A 23 4.33 -14.42 3.13
CA ILE A 23 5.63 -13.78 2.95
C ILE A 23 5.45 -12.36 3.49
N GLU A 24 5.84 -12.14 4.75
CA GLU A 24 5.98 -10.81 5.32
C GLU A 24 7.33 -10.25 4.88
N ARG A 25 7.32 -9.26 3.98
CA ARG A 25 8.51 -8.46 3.70
C ARG A 25 8.39 -7.16 4.48
N LYS A 26 9.22 -7.04 5.51
CA LYS A 26 9.52 -5.75 6.15
C LYS A 26 10.61 -5.08 5.34
N VAL A 27 10.27 -3.99 4.67
CA VAL A 27 11.26 -3.19 3.96
C VAL A 27 11.60 -2.01 4.86
N LEU A 28 12.91 -1.89 5.15
CA LEU A 28 13.48 -0.77 5.90
C LEU A 28 13.15 0.55 5.21
N PRO A 29 13.23 1.69 5.94
CA PRO A 29 13.11 3.01 5.33
C PRO A 29 14.10 3.19 4.21
N GLN A 30 13.61 2.88 3.01
CA GLN A 30 14.15 3.41 1.79
C GLN A 30 13.58 4.83 1.72
N ASN A 31 14.46 5.80 1.60
CA ASN A 31 14.12 7.18 1.24
C ASN A 31 13.60 7.27 -0.22
N SER A 32 12.92 6.21 -0.69
CA SER A 32 12.61 5.92 -2.09
C SER A 32 11.39 6.67 -2.63
N PHE A 33 10.83 7.61 -1.86
CA PHE A 33 10.08 8.69 -2.48
C PHE A 33 11.11 9.72 -2.90
N ALA A 34 11.27 9.90 -4.22
CA ALA A 34 12.37 10.61 -4.87
C ALA A 34 12.66 12.05 -4.37
N ASN A 35 11.86 12.57 -3.44
CA ASN A 35 11.99 13.91 -2.86
C ASN A 35 12.54 13.91 -1.42
N ALA A 36 12.47 12.80 -0.68
CA ALA A 36 12.89 12.76 0.73
C ALA A 36 14.41 12.59 0.91
N ASP A 37 15.13 12.09 -0.10
CA ASP A 37 16.59 11.87 -0.03
C ASP A 37 17.41 13.18 -0.04
N SER A 38 16.80 14.31 -0.42
CA SER A 38 17.46 15.62 -0.48
C SER A 38 17.04 16.61 0.61
N MET A 39 16.07 16.27 1.47
CA MET A 39 15.55 17.20 2.49
C MET A 39 16.37 17.17 3.78
N GLU A 40 16.98 18.30 4.15
CA GLU A 40 17.68 18.42 5.42
C GLU A 40 16.67 18.53 6.58
N ARG A 41 17.10 18.08 7.77
CA ARG A 41 16.26 18.13 9.00
C ARG A 41 15.74 19.52 9.34
N LYS A 42 16.39 20.58 8.86
CA LYS A 42 16.03 21.98 9.13
C LYS A 42 14.84 22.47 8.27
N ASP A 43 14.57 21.81 7.14
CA ASP A 43 13.64 22.27 6.10
C ASP A 43 12.20 21.81 6.35
N TYR A 44 11.96 20.99 7.38
CA TYR A 44 10.64 20.45 7.66
C TYR A 44 10.32 20.39 9.16
N VAL A 45 9.03 20.34 9.46
CA VAL A 45 8.49 20.09 10.79
C VAL A 45 7.84 18.72 10.78
N VAL A 46 8.24 17.86 11.74
CA VAL A 46 7.55 16.58 11.96
C VAL A 46 6.26 16.86 12.71
N LEU A 47 5.13 16.51 12.09
CA LEU A 47 3.82 16.71 12.68
C LEU A 47 3.49 15.55 13.63
N ASP A 48 3.37 14.33 13.09
CA ASP A 48 3.06 13.13 13.87
C ASP A 48 3.50 11.85 13.14
N ARG A 49 3.39 10.71 13.81
CA ARG A 49 3.48 9.39 13.19
C ARG A 49 2.16 9.02 12.53
N VAL A 50 2.23 8.58 11.30
CA VAL A 50 1.06 8.14 10.52
C VAL A 50 1.17 6.69 10.13
N GLU A 51 0.01 6.07 9.99
CA GLU A 51 -0.13 4.70 9.53
C GLU A 51 -1.27 4.59 8.52
N GLY A 52 -1.06 3.87 7.44
CA GLY A 52 -2.08 3.53 6.45
C GLY A 52 -2.03 2.04 6.13
N THR A 53 -3.18 1.43 5.94
CA THR A 53 -3.28 0.02 5.53
C THR A 53 -4.15 -0.08 4.30
N SER A 54 -3.73 -0.93 3.37
CA SER A 54 -4.44 -1.24 2.15
C SER A 54 -4.38 -2.74 1.88
N ALA A 55 -5.49 -3.30 1.43
CA ALA A 55 -5.60 -4.72 1.10
C ALA A 55 -6.20 -4.90 -0.29
N LYS A 56 -5.66 -5.86 -1.04
CA LYS A 56 -6.12 -6.24 -2.36
C LYS A 56 -6.16 -7.75 -2.50
N THR A 57 -7.25 -8.26 -3.03
CA THR A 57 -7.39 -9.65 -3.47
C THR A 57 -7.44 -9.67 -4.98
N SER A 58 -6.50 -10.34 -5.63
CA SER A 58 -6.48 -10.59 -7.06
C SER A 58 -6.93 -12.02 -7.32
N ILE A 59 -7.85 -12.22 -8.25
CA ILE A 59 -8.40 -13.51 -8.65
C ILE A 59 -8.13 -13.68 -10.15
N LEU A 60 -7.85 -14.92 -10.58
CA LEU A 60 -7.65 -15.31 -11.97
C LEU A 60 -6.59 -14.43 -12.66
N PHE A 61 -5.34 -14.56 -12.24
CA PHE A 61 -4.21 -13.75 -12.74
C PHE A 61 -4.42 -12.22 -12.61
N GLY A 62 -5.32 -11.78 -11.72
CA GLY A 62 -5.63 -10.36 -11.54
C GLY A 62 -6.67 -9.80 -12.51
N ALA A 63 -7.37 -10.65 -13.26
CA ALA A 63 -8.54 -10.26 -14.05
C ALA A 63 -9.66 -9.71 -13.18
N ILE A 64 -9.81 -10.21 -11.96
CA ILE A 64 -10.73 -9.64 -10.96
C ILE A 64 -9.89 -9.19 -9.76
N GLN A 65 -10.15 -7.98 -9.28
CA GLN A 65 -9.45 -7.39 -8.15
C GLN A 65 -10.48 -6.81 -7.18
N ILE A 66 -10.44 -7.24 -5.92
CA ILE A 66 -11.24 -6.69 -4.82
C ILE A 66 -10.28 -5.92 -3.92
N ILE A 67 -10.46 -4.61 -3.82
CA ILE A 67 -9.61 -3.71 -3.06
C ILE A 67 -10.40 -3.23 -1.83
N GLU A 68 -9.77 -3.16 -0.66
CA GLU A 68 -10.42 -2.79 0.61
C GLU A 68 -11.63 -3.64 1.05
N GLY A 69 -11.89 -4.76 0.38
CA GLY A 69 -12.99 -5.67 0.68
C GLY A 69 -14.25 -5.45 -0.15
N ASP A 70 -14.46 -4.26 -0.72
CA ASP A 70 -15.68 -3.87 -1.44
C ASP A 70 -15.44 -3.18 -2.80
N LYS A 71 -14.25 -2.63 -3.05
CA LYS A 71 -13.92 -1.91 -4.29
C LYS A 71 -13.52 -2.87 -5.41
N LEU A 72 -14.41 -3.06 -6.37
CA LEU A 72 -14.23 -4.03 -7.45
C LEU A 72 -13.56 -3.43 -8.70
N LYS A 73 -12.54 -4.10 -9.21
CA LYS A 73 -11.94 -3.85 -10.52
C LYS A 73 -11.96 -5.13 -11.35
N ILE A 74 -12.51 -5.06 -12.56
CA ILE A 74 -12.57 -6.19 -13.50
C ILE A 74 -11.85 -5.79 -14.78
N LEU A 75 -10.88 -6.60 -15.21
CA LEU A 75 -10.07 -6.38 -16.42
C LEU A 75 -9.50 -4.94 -16.50
N GLY A 76 -9.05 -4.40 -15.37
CA GLY A 76 -8.50 -3.05 -15.28
C GLY A 76 -9.54 -1.94 -15.08
N ILE A 77 -10.82 -2.20 -15.35
CA ILE A 77 -11.94 -1.25 -15.21
C ILE A 77 -12.35 -1.18 -13.73
N SER A 78 -12.24 0.01 -13.13
CA SER A 78 -12.69 0.26 -11.76
C SER A 78 -14.20 0.54 -11.75
N PHE A 79 -14.95 -0.14 -10.88
CA PHE A 79 -16.39 0.09 -10.65
C PHE A 79 -16.63 0.95 -9.40
N PHE A 80 -15.67 1.79 -9.06
CA PHE A 80 -15.68 2.63 -7.87
C PHE A 80 -14.83 3.87 -8.13
N ASP A 81 -15.20 4.99 -7.51
CA ASP A 81 -14.37 6.19 -7.46
C ASP A 81 -13.43 6.11 -6.25
N ASP A 82 -12.14 6.43 -6.46
CA ASP A 82 -11.17 6.38 -5.38
C ASP A 82 -10.20 7.54 -5.44
N LYS A 83 -10.23 8.37 -4.40
CA LYS A 83 -9.29 9.47 -4.22
C LYS A 83 -7.83 9.01 -4.06
N TYR A 84 -7.62 7.72 -3.76
CA TYR A 84 -6.29 7.13 -3.62
C TYR A 84 -5.83 6.37 -4.87
N SER A 85 -6.63 6.34 -5.94
CA SER A 85 -6.21 5.74 -7.19
C SER A 85 -5.50 6.75 -8.07
N TYR A 86 -4.16 6.71 -8.11
CA TYR A 86 -3.43 7.24 -9.25
C TYR A 86 -3.69 6.32 -10.46
N VAL A 87 -4.40 6.84 -11.46
CA VAL A 87 -4.56 6.18 -12.75
C VAL A 87 -3.34 6.60 -13.57
N SER A 88 -2.30 5.79 -13.59
CA SER A 88 -1.28 5.97 -14.62
C SER A 88 -1.96 5.78 -15.97
N PRO A 89 -1.81 6.69 -16.95
CA PRO A 89 -2.34 6.48 -18.28
C PRO A 89 -1.82 5.13 -18.80
N PRO A 90 -2.67 4.34 -19.49
CA PRO A 90 -2.33 2.99 -19.87
C PRO A 90 -1.22 2.99 -20.94
N SER A 91 0.03 2.87 -20.52
CA SER A 91 1.15 2.54 -21.40
C SER A 91 1.28 1.02 -21.50
N GLY A 92 0.58 0.45 -22.48
CA GLY A 92 0.68 -0.98 -22.84
C GLY A 92 -0.09 -1.95 -21.91
N ILE A 93 0.32 -3.22 -21.93
CA ILE A 93 -0.28 -4.32 -21.14
C ILE A 93 -0.23 -4.02 -19.63
N SER A 94 0.75 -3.22 -19.21
CA SER A 94 0.88 -2.69 -17.86
C SER A 94 -0.29 -1.80 -17.43
N GLY A 95 -1.05 -1.19 -18.34
CA GLY A 95 -2.23 -0.37 -18.00
C GLY A 95 -3.46 -1.18 -17.57
N ILE A 96 -3.58 -2.43 -18.03
CA ILE A 96 -4.69 -3.32 -17.66
C ILE A 96 -4.48 -3.88 -16.24
N PHE A 97 -3.21 -4.05 -15.84
CA PHE A 97 -2.83 -4.54 -14.51
C PHE A 97 -2.30 -3.44 -13.56
N GLY A 98 -2.01 -2.25 -14.09
CA GLY A 98 -1.38 -1.12 -13.41
C GLY A 98 -2.38 -0.03 -13.10
N GLY A 99 -3.16 -0.24 -12.04
CA GLY A 99 -3.68 0.87 -11.25
C GLY A 99 -2.74 1.15 -10.07
N SER A 100 -3.01 2.24 -9.33
CA SER A 100 -2.40 2.53 -8.02
C SER A 100 -2.06 1.26 -7.26
N THR A 101 -0.80 1.10 -6.85
CA THR A 101 -0.37 -0.10 -6.15
C THR A 101 -1.03 -0.17 -4.76
N THR A 102 -0.99 -1.35 -4.14
CA THR A 102 -1.50 -1.50 -2.76
C THR A 102 -0.69 -0.62 -1.81
N GLU A 103 0.60 -0.44 -2.11
CA GLU A 103 1.53 0.47 -1.45
C GLU A 103 1.12 1.94 -1.58
N ASP A 104 0.87 2.44 -2.79
CA ASP A 104 0.47 3.84 -3.00
C ASP A 104 -0.81 4.17 -2.22
N ARG A 105 -1.76 3.25 -2.24
CA ARG A 105 -3.02 3.39 -1.48
C ARG A 105 -2.76 3.45 0.03
N ALA A 106 -1.87 2.60 0.55
CA ALA A 106 -1.51 2.63 1.97
C ALA A 106 -0.80 3.95 2.33
N TYR A 107 0.08 4.44 1.45
CA TYR A 107 0.75 5.75 1.59
C TYR A 107 -0.25 6.91 1.66
N PHE A 108 -1.11 7.07 0.65
CA PHE A 108 -2.04 8.19 0.60
C PHE A 108 -3.10 8.12 1.70
N LYS A 109 -3.50 6.93 2.14
CA LYS A 109 -4.31 6.77 3.36
C LYS A 109 -3.60 7.26 4.61
N ALA A 110 -2.31 6.97 4.75
CA ALA A 110 -1.52 7.46 5.88
C ALA A 110 -1.40 8.98 5.85
N LEU A 111 -1.10 9.56 4.68
CA LEU A 111 -0.99 11.01 4.48
C LEU A 111 -2.32 11.72 4.77
N SER A 112 -3.44 11.17 4.30
CA SER A 112 -4.77 11.77 4.47
C SER A 112 -5.25 11.90 5.92
N LYS A 113 -4.58 11.25 6.89
CA LYS A 113 -4.87 11.40 8.32
C LYS A 113 -4.43 12.75 8.88
N ILE A 114 -3.50 13.42 8.21
CA ILE A 114 -2.97 14.71 8.63
C ILE A 114 -3.08 15.68 7.44
N PRO A 115 -4.14 16.49 7.38
CA PRO A 115 -4.41 17.33 6.21
C PRO A 115 -3.35 18.41 5.97
N ASP A 116 -2.62 18.81 7.01
CA ASP A 116 -1.54 19.81 6.93
C ASP A 116 -0.16 19.21 6.57
N ALA A 117 -0.11 17.90 6.32
CA ALA A 117 1.12 17.21 5.94
C ALA A 117 1.32 17.23 4.44
N ASP A 118 2.53 17.60 4.00
CA ASP A 118 2.91 17.61 2.59
C ASP A 118 3.46 16.24 2.16
N GLU A 119 4.18 15.56 3.06
CA GLU A 119 4.86 14.29 2.77
C GLU A 119 4.94 13.37 3.99
N VAL A 120 5.21 12.07 3.77
CA VAL A 120 5.57 11.12 4.83
C VAL A 120 7.01 10.63 4.64
N ILE A 121 7.87 10.86 5.64
CA ILE A 121 9.27 10.41 5.66
C ILE A 121 9.49 9.20 6.58
N SER A 122 10.70 8.64 6.58
CA SER A 122 11.12 7.52 7.46
C SER A 122 10.18 6.32 7.34
N ILE A 123 9.92 5.92 6.10
CA ILE A 123 8.84 5.02 5.74
C ILE A 123 9.20 3.58 6.09
N LEU A 124 8.40 2.92 6.90
CA LEU A 124 8.47 1.49 7.07
C LEU A 124 7.21 0.88 6.47
N TYR A 125 7.36 -0.03 5.52
CA TYR A 125 6.24 -0.80 5.00
C TYR A 125 6.43 -2.30 5.23
N THR A 126 5.34 -2.92 5.64
CA THR A 126 5.20 -4.37 5.76
C THR A 126 4.25 -4.82 4.66
N LYS A 127 4.71 -5.78 3.85
CA LYS A 127 3.92 -6.38 2.79
C LYS A 127 3.70 -7.86 3.07
N GLU A 128 2.45 -8.25 3.24
CA GLU A 128 2.02 -9.64 3.36
C GLU A 128 1.41 -10.08 2.04
N LYS A 129 1.92 -11.19 1.49
CA LYS A 129 1.32 -11.85 0.32
C LYS A 129 0.96 -13.28 0.68
N THR A 130 -0.26 -13.69 0.38
CA THR A 130 -0.74 -15.07 0.54
C THR A 130 -1.52 -15.54 -0.69
N GLY A 131 -1.61 -16.84 -0.88
CA GLY A 131 -2.42 -17.46 -1.93
C GLY A 131 -1.61 -18.09 -3.07
N ILE A 132 -2.34 -18.54 -4.10
CA ILE A 132 -1.83 -19.23 -5.27
C ILE A 132 -1.75 -18.22 -6.43
N PRO A 133 -0.54 -17.82 -6.89
CA PRO A 133 -0.33 -16.70 -7.81
C PRO A 133 -1.23 -16.64 -9.07
N ILE A 134 -1.65 -17.80 -9.59
CA ILE A 134 -2.49 -17.90 -10.80
C ILE A 134 -3.99 -17.85 -10.48
N LEU A 135 -4.41 -18.41 -9.35
CA LEU A 135 -5.82 -18.55 -8.98
C LEU A 135 -6.31 -17.39 -8.12
N PHE A 136 -5.62 -17.14 -7.02
CA PHE A 136 -5.96 -16.07 -6.10
C PHE A 136 -4.73 -15.61 -5.33
N ARG A 137 -4.57 -14.30 -5.18
CA ARG A 137 -3.50 -13.71 -4.38
C ARG A 137 -4.09 -12.63 -3.50
N LYS A 138 -3.92 -12.76 -2.20
CA LYS A 138 -4.20 -11.69 -1.25
C LYS A 138 -2.91 -10.94 -0.97
N GLU A 139 -3.02 -9.62 -0.95
CA GLU A 139 -1.95 -8.71 -0.67
C GLU A 139 -2.42 -7.70 0.35
N LYS A 140 -1.70 -7.57 1.45
CA LYS A 140 -1.96 -6.57 2.47
C LYS A 140 -0.68 -5.77 2.68
N VAL A 141 -0.80 -4.47 2.61
CA VAL A 141 0.30 -3.55 2.86
C VAL A 141 -0.06 -2.69 4.05
N ARG A 142 0.82 -2.69 5.05
CA ARG A 142 0.80 -1.77 6.18
C ARG A 142 1.95 -0.79 6.00
N PHE A 143 1.62 0.48 5.98
CA PHE A 143 2.55 1.59 5.79
C PHE A 143 2.60 2.40 7.07
N THR A 144 3.80 2.71 7.55
CA THR A 144 4.03 3.54 8.73
C THR A 144 5.13 4.56 8.43
N GLY A 145 5.03 5.77 8.97
CA GLY A 145 6.04 6.80 8.76
C GLY A 145 5.80 8.02 9.63
N LYS A 146 6.53 9.10 9.36
CA LYS A 146 6.38 10.39 10.02
C LYS A 146 5.86 11.40 9.00
N ALA A 147 4.68 11.94 9.24
CA ALA A 147 4.15 13.03 8.45
C ALA A 147 4.95 14.30 8.72
N VAL A 148 5.28 15.02 7.67
CA VAL A 148 6.04 16.26 7.73
C VAL A 148 5.33 17.36 6.97
N LYS A 149 5.49 18.57 7.47
CA LYS A 149 5.19 19.81 6.77
C LYS A 149 6.49 20.44 6.32
N ILE A 150 6.59 20.79 5.04
CA ILE A 150 7.74 21.51 4.50
C ILE A 150 7.62 22.96 4.95
N LYS A 151 8.69 23.51 5.50
CA LYS A 151 8.71 24.92 5.90
C LYS A 151 8.66 25.81 4.67
N THR A 152 8.05 26.97 4.81
CA THR A 152 8.07 27.97 3.74
C THR A 152 9.45 28.62 3.62
N ASP A 153 9.75 29.22 2.46
CA ASP A 153 11.01 29.93 2.24
C ASP A 153 11.27 31.04 3.28
N GLU A 154 10.22 31.67 3.80
CA GLU A 154 10.30 32.71 4.83
C GLU A 154 10.71 32.15 6.19
N GLU A 155 10.17 31.00 6.58
CA GLU A 155 10.52 30.28 7.80
C GLU A 155 11.98 29.76 7.75
N ILE A 156 12.45 29.36 6.57
CA ILE A 156 13.83 28.92 6.37
C ILE A 156 14.81 30.11 6.49
N LYS A 157 14.49 31.25 5.88
CA LYS A 157 15.33 32.47 5.95
C LYS A 157 15.49 32.99 7.38
N SER A 158 14.38 33.12 8.12
CA SER A 158 14.41 33.58 9.52
C SER A 158 15.25 32.69 10.45
N SER A 159 15.23 31.38 10.24
CA SER A 159 16.04 30.43 11.01
C SER A 159 17.54 30.51 10.70
N THR A 160 17.89 30.98 9.51
CA THR A 160 19.29 31.16 9.07
C THR A 160 19.87 32.47 9.61
N GLU A 161 19.10 33.56 9.59
CA GLU A 161 19.51 34.86 10.14
C GLU A 161 19.65 34.85 11.67
N THR A 162 18.86 34.04 12.36
CA THR A 162 18.99 33.88 13.82
C THR A 162 20.29 33.17 14.21
N LYS A 163 20.83 32.29 13.35
CA LYS A 163 22.10 31.60 13.58
C LYS A 163 23.34 32.43 13.25
N SER A 164 23.25 33.44 12.38
CA SER A 164 24.40 34.28 12.01
C SER A 164 24.64 35.45 12.99
N ARG A 165 23.81 35.57 14.03
CA ARG A 165 23.90 36.61 15.06
C ARG A 165 24.49 36.12 16.39
N PHE A 166 24.88 34.86 16.45
CA PHE A 166 25.65 34.25 17.55
C PHE A 166 27.00 33.78 17.02
#